data_AF-I1Q069-F1
#
_entry.id   AF-I1Q069-F1
#
_cell.length_a   1.000
_cell.length_b   1.000
_cell.length_c   1.000
_cell.angle_alpha   90.00
_cell.angle_beta   90.00
_cell.angle_gamma   90.00
#
_symmetry.space_group_name_H-M   'P 1'
#
loop_
_entity.id
_entity.type
_entity.pdbx_description
1 polymer ?
#
loop_
_entity_poly.entity_id
_entity_poly.type
_entity_poly.pdbx_seq_one_letter_code
_entity_poly.pdbx_strand_id
1 'polypeptide(L)'
;MLTVGQLQPTINELKKGDYVGYQQGSFVQNILKDMGFNEDRLRAYATIDQYAEALNMGSDNGGVSAIIDEVPYLKLFVSQYCQGYAIVGPTYKSGGFGFVCPYHPFQHISHNII
;
A
#
# COMPACT_ATOMS: atom_id res chain seq x y z
N MET A 1 16.86 -0.17 -30.05
CA MET A 1 15.54 -0.79 -29.83
C MET A 1 15.59 -1.43 -28.45
N LEU A 2 15.01 -0.79 -27.43
CA LEU A 2 14.95 -1.32 -26.07
C LEU A 2 13.70 -2.20 -25.96
N THR A 3 13.89 -3.45 -25.57
CA THR A 3 12.81 -4.41 -25.37
C THR A 3 11.98 -4.00 -24.14
N VAL A 4 10.66 -3.91 -24.30
CA VAL A 4 9.65 -3.66 -23.24
C VAL A 4 9.49 -4.91 -22.34
N GLY A 5 10.62 -5.52 -21.96
CA GLY A 5 10.73 -6.58 -20.96
C GLY A 5 11.54 -6.12 -19.75
N GLN A 6 11.76 -4.81 -19.61
CA GLN A 6 12.63 -4.22 -18.60
C GLN A 6 11.91 -4.27 -17.24
N LEU A 7 12.12 -5.39 -16.54
CA LEU A 7 12.11 -5.54 -15.08
C LEU A 7 10.80 -5.13 -14.40
N GLN A 8 9.78 -5.98 -14.45
CA GLN A 8 8.82 -6.02 -13.34
C GLN A 8 9.54 -6.74 -12.19
N PRO A 9 9.95 -6.05 -11.11
CA PRO A 9 10.62 -6.71 -10.01
C PRO A 9 9.65 -7.70 -9.38
N THR A 10 10.08 -8.95 -9.25
CA THR A 10 9.33 -9.95 -8.51
C THR A 10 9.33 -9.60 -7.03
N ILE A 11 8.29 -10.00 -6.29
CA ILE A 11 8.22 -9.84 -4.81
C ILE A 11 9.51 -10.34 -4.14
N ASN A 12 10.11 -11.41 -4.66
CA ASN A 12 11.34 -11.99 -4.13
C ASN A 12 12.57 -11.13 -4.39
N GLU A 13 12.60 -10.36 -5.47
CA GLU A 13 13.69 -9.40 -5.76
C GLU A 13 13.55 -8.17 -4.87
N LEU A 14 12.33 -7.64 -4.71
CA LEU A 14 12.05 -6.51 -3.83
C LEU A 14 12.50 -6.79 -2.37
N LYS A 15 12.26 -8.01 -1.87
CA LYS A 15 12.72 -8.42 -0.53
C LYS A 15 14.24 -8.42 -0.35
N LYS A 16 14.99 -8.65 -1.42
CA LYS A 16 16.45 -8.86 -1.35
C LYS A 16 17.25 -7.56 -1.37
N GLY A 17 16.71 -6.50 -1.97
CA GLY A 17 17.57 -5.43 -2.51
C GLY A 17 17.03 -4.01 -2.36
N ASP A 18 15.72 -3.83 -2.43
CA ASP A 18 15.19 -2.52 -2.77
C ASP A 18 14.38 -1.90 -1.64
N TYR A 19 14.32 -0.57 -1.65
CA TYR A 19 13.36 0.15 -0.83
C TYR A 19 11.95 -0.01 -1.39
N VAL A 20 11.00 -0.29 -0.51
CA VAL A 20 9.59 -0.45 -0.84
C VAL A 20 8.77 0.56 -0.06
N GLY A 21 7.95 1.31 -0.77
CA GLY A 21 7.05 2.29 -0.17
C GLY A 21 5.69 1.69 0.16
N TYR A 22 5.01 2.29 1.14
CA TYR A 22 3.65 1.94 1.55
C TYR A 22 2.95 3.16 2.16
N GLN A 23 1.62 3.11 2.29
CA GLN A 23 0.87 4.20 2.92
C GLN A 23 1.15 4.31 4.42
N GLN A 24 1.48 5.52 4.86
CA GLN A 24 1.70 5.82 6.27
C GLN A 24 0.45 5.51 7.10
N GLY A 25 0.63 4.75 8.19
CA GLY A 25 -0.47 4.35 9.07
C GLY A 25 -1.33 3.20 8.53
N SER A 26 -1.00 2.64 7.36
CA SER A 26 -1.69 1.47 6.82
C SER A 26 -1.24 0.18 7.51
N PHE A 27 -2.17 -0.76 7.62
CA PHE A 27 -1.90 -2.14 8.07
C PHE A 27 -0.94 -2.89 7.12
N VAL A 28 -0.76 -2.38 5.89
CA VAL A 28 0.16 -2.94 4.89
C VAL A 28 1.57 -3.08 5.45
N GLN A 29 2.03 -2.18 6.34
CA GLN A 29 3.35 -2.30 6.98
C GLN A 29 3.52 -3.66 7.67
N ASN A 30 2.54 -4.07 8.46
CA ASN A 30 2.61 -5.33 9.21
C ASN A 30 2.57 -6.53 8.28
N ILE A 31 1.76 -6.47 7.21
CA ILE A 31 1.74 -7.54 6.19
C ILE A 31 3.11 -7.67 5.50
N LEU A 32 3.77 -6.56 5.17
CA LEU A 32 5.10 -6.61 4.55
C LEU A 32 6.14 -7.22 5.50
N LYS A 33 6.07 -6.90 6.80
CA LYS A 33 6.91 -7.53 7.82
C LYS A 33 6.67 -9.04 7.89
N ASP A 34 5.42 -9.48 7.95
CA ASP A 34 5.04 -10.89 8.00
C ASP A 34 5.45 -11.65 6.73
N MET A 35 5.49 -10.95 5.59
CA MET A 35 6.00 -11.49 4.33
C MET A 35 7.54 -11.57 4.29
N GLY A 36 8.26 -11.06 5.30
CA GLY A 36 9.71 -11.10 5.39
C GLY A 36 10.43 -9.96 4.65
N PHE A 37 9.78 -8.81 4.45
CA PHE A 37 10.49 -7.60 4.05
C PHE A 37 11.32 -7.05 5.22
N ASN A 38 12.51 -6.53 4.93
CA ASN A 38 13.33 -5.87 5.93
C ASN A 38 12.72 -4.50 6.28
N GLU A 39 12.44 -4.27 7.56
CA GLU A 39 11.84 -3.02 8.07
C GLU A 39 12.66 -1.78 7.70
N ASP A 40 13.99 -1.88 7.73
CA ASP A 40 14.90 -0.76 7.39
C ASP A 40 14.78 -0.34 5.92
N ARG A 41 14.14 -1.17 5.09
CA ARG A 41 13.90 -0.94 3.67
C ARG A 41 12.47 -0.55 3.35
N LEU A 42 11.62 -0.41 4.37
CA LEU A 42 10.25 0.04 4.21
C LEU A 42 10.15 1.55 4.42
N ARG A 43 9.52 2.25 3.48
CA ARG A 43 9.33 3.72 3.54
C ARG A 43 7.85 4.08 3.57
N ALA A 44 7.44 4.82 4.60
CA ALA A 44 6.08 5.30 4.71
C ALA A 44 5.91 6.63 3.96
N TYR A 45 4.80 6.76 3.24
CA TYR A 45 4.43 7.99 2.53
C TYR A 45 2.98 8.35 2.84
N ALA A 46 2.71 9.65 3.01
CA ALA A 46 1.40 10.16 3.41
C ALA A 46 0.50 10.52 2.22
N THR A 47 1.09 10.86 1.06
CA THR A 47 0.36 11.32 -0.12
C THR A 47 0.79 10.59 -1.38
N ILE A 48 -0.12 10.54 -2.36
CA ILE A 48 0.15 9.97 -3.70
C ILE A 48 1.19 10.78 -4.50
N ASP A 49 1.36 12.07 -4.23
CA ASP A 49 2.46 12.87 -4.81
C ASP A 49 3.83 12.36 -4.35
N GLN A 50 3.95 11.98 -3.07
CA GLN A 50 5.18 11.37 -2.55
C GLN A 50 5.43 9.99 -3.16
N TYR A 51 4.39 9.27 -3.59
CA TYR A 51 4.57 8.00 -4.31
C TYR A 51 5.27 8.26 -5.66
N ALA A 52 4.78 9.25 -6.42
CA ALA A 52 5.37 9.61 -7.70
C ALA A 52 6.83 10.10 -7.54
N GLU A 53 7.10 10.95 -6.55
CA GLU A 53 8.45 11.43 -6.26
C GLU A 53 9.39 10.27 -5.91
N ALA A 54 8.97 9.38 -5.00
CA ALA A 54 9.77 8.25 -4.56
C ALA A 54 10.04 7.23 -5.68
N LEU A 55 9.03 6.94 -6.51
CA LEU A 55 9.18 6.04 -7.66
C LEU A 55 10.08 6.65 -8.75
N ASN A 56 9.98 7.96 -8.99
CA ASN A 56 10.85 8.67 -9.94
C ASN A 56 12.31 8.71 -9.50
N MET A 57 12.57 8.86 -8.19
CA MET A 57 13.94 8.78 -7.67
C MET A 57 14.52 7.37 -7.80
N GLY A 58 13.69 6.34 -7.60
CA GLY A 58 14.12 4.94 -7.59
C GLY A 58 14.93 4.59 -6.33
N SER A 59 15.05 3.29 -6.03
CA SER A 59 15.70 2.79 -4.81
C SER A 59 17.15 3.26 -4.64
N ASP A 60 17.91 3.35 -5.75
CA ASP A 60 19.33 3.73 -5.74
C ASP A 60 19.56 5.22 -5.40
N ASN A 61 18.58 6.10 -5.63
CA ASN A 61 18.71 7.54 -5.36
C ASN A 61 17.90 7.98 -4.14
N GLY A 62 17.66 7.07 -3.19
CA GLY A 62 16.91 7.39 -1.99
C GLY A 62 15.40 7.49 -2.19
N GLY A 63 14.87 6.92 -3.27
CA GLY A 63 13.45 6.66 -3.49
C GLY A 63 13.07 5.21 -3.17
N VAL A 64 12.19 4.64 -3.99
CA VAL A 64 11.72 3.25 -3.89
C VAL A 64 11.58 2.60 -5.26
N SER A 65 11.71 1.27 -5.33
CA SER A 65 11.48 0.51 -6.57
C SER A 65 10.00 0.15 -6.78
N ALA A 66 9.20 0.13 -5.70
CA ALA A 66 7.79 -0.22 -5.74
C ALA A 66 7.01 0.43 -4.59
N ILE A 67 5.73 0.66 -4.83
CA ILE A 67 4.73 0.97 -3.79
C ILE A 67 3.81 -0.23 -3.64
N ILE A 68 3.59 -0.67 -2.40
CA ILE A 68 2.60 -1.69 -2.06
C ILE A 68 1.53 -1.01 -1.21
N ASP A 69 0.28 -1.09 -1.67
CA ASP A 69 -0.85 -0.41 -1.06
C ASP A 69 -2.19 -1.08 -1.44
N GLU A 70 -3.31 -0.64 -0.87
CA GLU A 70 -4.62 -1.14 -1.28
C GLU A 70 -4.94 -0.75 -2.74
N VAL A 71 -5.50 -1.72 -3.49
CA VAL A 71 -5.84 -1.59 -4.91
C VAL A 71 -6.59 -0.29 -5.27
N PRO A 72 -7.61 0.18 -4.54
CA PRO A 72 -8.28 1.43 -4.91
C PRO A 72 -7.37 2.66 -4.84
N TYR A 73 -6.43 2.73 -3.89
CA TYR A 73 -5.46 3.82 -3.81
C TYR A 73 -4.46 3.75 -4.97
N LEU A 74 -3.98 2.55 -5.32
CA LEU A 74 -3.12 2.37 -6.50
C LEU A 74 -3.84 2.72 -7.81
N LYS A 75 -5.13 2.39 -7.94
CA LYS A 75 -5.94 2.79 -9.10
C LYS A 75 -6.08 4.31 -9.20
N LEU A 76 -6.32 4.98 -8.07
CA LEU A 76 -6.36 6.44 -8.00
C LEU A 76 -5.02 7.03 -8.44
N PHE A 77 -3.90 6.52 -7.91
CA PHE A 77 -2.56 6.94 -8.27
C PHE A 77 -2.31 6.83 -9.79
N VAL A 78 -2.50 5.66 -10.39
CA VAL A 78 -2.30 5.47 -11.84
C VAL A 78 -3.22 6.35 -12.68
N SER A 79 -4.46 6.61 -12.21
CA SER A 79 -5.39 7.51 -12.90
C SER A 79 -4.97 8.98 -12.87
N GLN A 80 -4.25 9.40 -11.83
CA GLN A 80 -3.75 10.78 -11.69
C GLN A 80 -2.41 10.97 -12.40
N TYR A 81 -1.55 9.95 -12.39
CA TYR A 81 -0.24 9.95 -13.05
C TYR A 81 -0.27 9.02 -14.27
N CYS A 82 -1.08 9.37 -15.28
CA CYS A 82 -1.41 8.55 -16.45
C CYS A 82 -0.24 7.95 -17.27
N GLN A 83 1.01 8.37 -17.04
CA GLN A 83 2.18 7.93 -17.79
C GLN A 83 3.28 7.46 -16.84
N GLY A 84 3.90 6.31 -17.15
CA GLY A 84 5.09 5.79 -16.47
C GLY A 84 4.83 4.82 -15.32
N TYR A 85 3.58 4.62 -14.91
CA TYR A 85 3.24 3.74 -13.79
C TYR A 85 2.25 2.65 -14.18
N ALA A 86 2.44 1.47 -13.60
CA ALA A 86 1.54 0.34 -13.77
C ALA A 86 1.41 -0.44 -12.45
N ILE A 87 0.21 -0.96 -12.20
CA ILE A 87 -0.01 -1.94 -11.14
C ILE A 87 0.44 -3.29 -11.68
N VAL A 88 1.41 -3.90 -11.03
CA VAL A 88 2.02 -5.18 -11.44
C VAL A 88 2.02 -6.18 -10.30
N GLY A 89 2.17 -7.46 -10.62
CA GLY A 89 2.23 -8.53 -9.65
C GLY A 89 0.86 -9.00 -9.10
N PRO A 90 0.88 -9.98 -8.17
CA PRO A 90 -0.34 -10.53 -7.61
C PRO A 90 -1.01 -9.56 -6.63
N THR A 91 -2.34 -9.54 -6.62
CA THR A 91 -3.10 -8.90 -5.56
C THR A 91 -3.26 -9.86 -4.39
N TYR A 92 -2.81 -9.45 -3.21
CA TYR A 92 -3.07 -10.19 -1.97
C TYR A 92 -4.44 -9.81 -1.43
N LYS A 93 -5.25 -10.82 -1.06
CA LYS A 93 -6.56 -10.56 -0.47
C LYS A 93 -6.37 -10.00 0.95
N SER A 94 -6.50 -8.69 1.08
CA SER A 94 -6.87 -8.04 2.34
C SER A 94 -8.40 -7.96 2.43
N GLY A 95 -8.93 -7.61 3.61
CA GLY A 95 -10.37 -7.35 3.78
C GLY A 95 -10.89 -6.20 2.90
N GLY A 96 -12.17 -5.86 3.08
CA GLY A 96 -12.78 -4.70 2.42
C GLY A 96 -12.86 -3.47 3.33
N PHE A 97 -13.21 -2.32 2.75
CA PHE A 97 -13.59 -1.14 3.52
C PHE A 97 -14.96 -1.36 4.17
N GLY A 98 -15.08 -0.95 5.43
CA GLY A 98 -16.32 -1.06 6.19
C GLY A 98 -16.37 -0.06 7.33
N PHE A 99 -17.57 0.23 7.81
CA PHE A 99 -17.79 1.08 8.97
C PHE A 99 -17.87 0.22 10.22
N VAL A 100 -17.17 0.64 11.28
CA VAL A 100 -17.21 -0.03 12.59
C VAL A 100 -18.10 0.79 13.53
N CYS A 101 -19.15 0.17 14.04
CA CYS A 101 -20.00 0.75 15.09
C CYS A 101 -19.64 0.13 16.44
N PRO A 102 -19.53 0.93 17.53
CA PRO A 102 -19.38 0.39 18.87
C PRO A 102 -20.56 -0.50 19.19
N TYR A 103 -20.30 -1.72 19.62
CA TYR A 103 -21.34 -2.61 20.10
C TYR A 103 -21.90 -2.05 21.41
N HIS A 104 -23.12 -1.51 21.38
CA HIS A 104 -23.90 -1.21 22.58
C HIS A 104 -24.96 -2.30 22.76
N PRO A 105 -24.76 -3.27 23.67
CA PRO A 105 -25.86 -4.14 24.06
C PRO A 105 -26.94 -3.28 24.69
N PHE A 106 -28.17 -3.38 24.18
CA PHE A 106 -29.33 -2.62 24.66
C PHE A 106 -29.41 -2.62 26.19
N GLN A 107 -29.22 -1.45 26.82
CA GLN A 107 -29.74 -1.24 28.17
C GLN A 107 -31.26 -1.25 28.07
N HIS A 108 -31.87 -2.19 28.79
CA HIS A 108 -33.31 -2.31 28.93
C HIS A 108 -33.85 -1.00 29.53
N ILE A 109 -34.32 -0.07 28.68
CA ILE A 109 -35.06 1.09 29.18
C ILE A 109 -36.46 0.56 29.53
N SER A 110 -36.63 0.15 30.78
CA SER A 110 -37.95 0.06 31.40
C SER A 110 -38.56 1.47 31.36
N HIS A 111 -39.36 1.73 30.34
CA HIS A 111 -40.30 2.83 30.36
C HIS A 111 -41.41 2.43 31.33
N ASN A 112 -41.36 2.96 32.56
CA ASN A 112 -42.54 3.03 33.39
C ASN A 112 -43.50 4.03 32.76
N ILE A 113 -44.66 3.54 32.36
CA ILE A 113 -45.84 4.33 32.02
C ILE A 113 -46.36 4.97 33.31
N ILE A 114 -46.51 6.30 33.30
CA ILE A 114 -47.55 7.04 34.04
C ILE A 114 -48.09 8.10 33.09
#